data_AF-A0A1H0E716-F1
#
_entry.id   AF-A0A1H0E716-F1
#
_cell.length_a   1.000
_cell.length_b   1.000
_cell.length_c   1.000
_cell.angle_alpha   90.00
_cell.angle_beta   90.00
_cell.angle_gamma   90.00
#
_symmetry.space_group_name_H-M   'P 1'
#
loop_
_entity.id
_entity.type
_entity.pdbx_description
1 polymer ?
#
loop_
_entity_poly.entity_id
_entity_poly.type
_entity_poly.pdbx_seq_one_letter_code
_entity_poly.pdbx_strand_id
1 'polypeptide(L)'
;MTALRAVLGLVFALCATAAFAVDCRDLTHDGNSYSLCTVDTASEDLRLFLDDAEGRKYSHFSTLDQALSQDGRRLSFAMNAGMYHTDRSPVGLYVENGEERMRIITSAGPGNFGLVPNGLLCIGPSRADVIETRAFVTKPRDCRFATQSGPMLVIEGALHPRFLPDSASRYIRNGVGTSDDGRTVHFVISNNPVTFHEFGRLFRDALQTPNALYFDGNISRLHAPQLGRSDPGFRMGPIVGVTEPAG
;
A
#
# COMPACT_ATOMS: atom_id res chain seq x y z
N MET A 1 -10.90 -60.78 36.96
CA MET A 1 -10.25 -60.50 35.67
C MET A 1 -11.26 -59.72 34.82
N THR A 2 -11.32 -58.39 34.98
CA THR A 2 -10.81 -57.37 34.01
C THR A 2 -11.43 -57.53 32.62
N ALA A 3 -12.05 -56.53 31.99
CA ALA A 3 -11.56 -55.17 31.84
C ALA A 3 -12.67 -54.15 31.56
N LEU A 4 -12.49 -52.95 32.13
CA LEU A 4 -13.25 -51.73 31.89
C LEU A 4 -12.75 -51.11 30.56
N ARG A 5 -13.63 -50.92 29.57
CA ARG A 5 -13.28 -50.24 28.31
C ARG A 5 -13.39 -48.73 28.52
N ALA A 6 -12.24 -48.07 28.68
CA ALA A 6 -12.15 -46.62 28.65
C ALA A 6 -12.18 -46.14 27.19
N VAL A 7 -13.20 -45.38 26.82
CA VAL A 7 -13.25 -44.64 25.55
C VAL A 7 -12.62 -43.27 25.82
N LEU A 8 -11.40 -43.07 25.33
CA LEU A 8 -10.70 -41.80 25.42
C LEU A 8 -11.14 -40.91 24.25
N GLY A 9 -12.01 -39.95 24.52
CA GLY A 9 -12.42 -38.93 23.54
C GLY A 9 -11.28 -37.95 23.29
N LEU A 10 -10.74 -37.93 22.07
CA LEU A 10 -9.72 -36.98 21.64
C LEU A 10 -10.40 -35.66 21.26
N VAL A 11 -10.36 -34.68 22.15
CA VAL A 11 -10.80 -33.31 21.87
C VAL A 11 -9.69 -32.61 21.06
N PHE A 12 -9.84 -32.55 19.74
CA PHE A 12 -9.05 -31.66 18.90
C PHE A 12 -9.50 -30.23 19.17
N ALA A 13 -8.76 -29.52 20.03
CA ALA A 13 -8.88 -28.08 20.15
C ALA A 13 -8.32 -27.45 18.86
N LEU A 14 -9.20 -27.10 17.91
CA LEU A 14 -8.84 -26.17 16.84
C LEU A 14 -8.54 -24.82 17.49
N CYS A 15 -7.26 -24.55 17.74
CA CYS A 15 -6.79 -23.17 17.86
C CYS A 15 -6.97 -22.53 16.48
N ALA A 16 -8.13 -21.91 16.26
CA ALA A 16 -8.27 -20.93 15.20
C ALA A 16 -7.33 -19.77 15.55
N THR A 17 -6.12 -19.79 14.98
CA THR A 17 -5.27 -18.61 14.96
C THR A 17 -6.09 -17.53 14.28
N ALA A 18 -6.43 -16.46 15.02
CA ALA A 18 -6.98 -15.26 14.42
C ALA A 18 -6.00 -14.85 13.31
N ALA A 19 -6.41 -15.02 12.05
CA ALA A 19 -5.65 -14.52 10.94
C ALA A 19 -5.58 -13.00 11.13
N PHE A 20 -4.38 -12.48 11.35
CA PHE A 20 -4.18 -11.05 11.39
C PHE A 20 -4.59 -10.48 10.03
N ALA A 21 -5.38 -9.40 10.03
CA ALA A 21 -5.97 -8.82 8.82
C ALA A 21 -4.95 -8.12 7.89
N VAL A 22 -3.66 -8.15 8.21
CA VAL A 22 -2.46 -7.72 7.44
C VAL A 22 -1.26 -8.40 8.11
N ASP A 23 -0.19 -8.76 7.40
CA ASP A 23 1.10 -9.18 8.01
C ASP A 23 2.12 -8.04 7.91
N CYS A 24 2.41 -7.36 9.04
CA CYS A 24 3.43 -6.33 9.11
C CYS A 24 4.68 -6.80 9.85
N ARG A 25 5.84 -6.68 9.20
CA ARG A 25 7.15 -7.07 9.75
C ARG A 25 8.27 -6.17 9.24
N ASP A 26 9.35 -6.09 10.01
CA ASP A 26 10.59 -5.52 9.50
C ASP A 26 11.40 -6.55 8.70
N LEU A 27 12.20 -6.06 7.76
CA LEU A 27 13.16 -6.86 7.01
C LEU A 27 14.37 -6.02 6.59
N THR A 28 15.43 -6.70 6.14
CA THR A 28 16.64 -6.07 5.62
C THR A 28 16.93 -6.59 4.22
N HIS A 29 17.35 -5.70 3.32
CA HIS A 29 17.79 -6.04 1.98
C HIS A 29 18.92 -5.09 1.55
N ASP A 30 20.00 -5.62 0.99
CA ASP A 30 21.19 -4.85 0.57
C ASP A 30 21.73 -3.88 1.63
N GLY A 31 21.66 -4.27 2.91
CA GLY A 31 22.11 -3.44 4.03
C GLY A 31 21.16 -2.31 4.44
N ASN A 32 19.98 -2.20 3.84
CA ASN A 32 18.94 -1.24 4.19
C ASN A 32 17.81 -1.90 4.99
N SER A 33 17.21 -1.16 5.93
CA SER A 33 16.10 -1.61 6.76
C SER A 33 14.76 -1.11 6.21
N TYR A 34 13.74 -1.96 6.22
CA TYR A 34 12.39 -1.66 5.72
C TYR A 34 11.32 -2.23 6.65
N SER A 35 10.19 -1.55 6.75
CA SER A 35 8.95 -2.12 7.27
C SER A 35 8.05 -2.49 6.10
N LEU A 36 7.58 -3.74 6.08
CA LEU A 36 6.70 -4.31 5.07
C LEU A 36 5.37 -4.67 5.72
N CYS A 37 4.26 -4.27 5.10
CA CYS A 37 2.93 -4.77 5.39
C CYS A 37 2.38 -5.48 4.15
N THR A 38 2.07 -6.76 4.29
CA THR A 38 1.54 -7.62 3.23
C THR A 38 0.04 -7.81 3.40
N VAL A 39 -0.69 -7.59 2.32
CA VAL A 39 -2.15 -7.59 2.28
C VAL A 39 -2.67 -8.67 1.34
N ASP A 40 -3.57 -9.55 1.81
CA ASP A 40 -4.35 -10.50 1.00
C ASP A 40 -5.69 -9.87 0.56
N THR A 41 -5.82 -9.58 -0.73
CA THR A 41 -6.99 -8.89 -1.28
C THR A 41 -8.27 -9.73 -1.27
N ALA A 42 -8.18 -11.03 -0.99
CA ALA A 42 -9.36 -11.90 -0.91
C ALA A 42 -10.01 -11.86 0.49
N SER A 43 -9.23 -11.62 1.54
CA SER A 43 -9.71 -11.59 2.93
C SER A 43 -9.76 -10.20 3.55
N GLU A 44 -9.01 -9.25 3.01
CA GLU A 44 -8.75 -7.99 3.70
C GLU A 44 -9.40 -6.81 2.98
N ASP A 45 -9.93 -5.87 3.77
CA ASP A 45 -10.68 -4.72 3.26
C ASP A 45 -9.75 -3.54 3.01
N LEU A 46 -8.98 -3.66 1.92
CA LEU A 46 -8.08 -2.62 1.41
C LEU A 46 -8.87 -1.49 0.73
N ARG A 47 -8.65 -0.24 1.16
CA ARG A 47 -9.38 0.94 0.69
C ARG A 47 -8.47 2.15 0.48
N LEU A 48 -8.99 3.15 -0.24
CA LEU A 48 -8.46 4.50 -0.24
C LEU A 48 -9.39 5.44 0.54
N PHE A 49 -8.79 6.47 1.13
CA PHE A 49 -9.47 7.51 1.88
C PHE A 49 -8.89 8.88 1.52
N LEU A 50 -9.75 9.86 1.27
CA LEU A 50 -9.36 11.24 1.07
C LEU A 50 -10.12 12.20 1.98
N ASP A 51 -11.45 12.17 1.90
CA ASP A 51 -12.36 13.09 2.58
C ASP A 51 -13.35 12.34 3.48
N ASP A 52 -13.79 13.00 4.55
CA ASP A 52 -14.96 12.57 5.32
C ASP A 52 -16.27 12.87 4.59
N ALA A 53 -17.40 12.47 5.19
CA ALA A 53 -18.73 12.66 4.64
C ALA A 53 -19.10 14.14 4.46
N GLU A 54 -18.45 15.06 5.18
CA GLU A 54 -18.63 16.50 5.06
C GLU A 54 -17.66 17.16 4.06
N GLY A 55 -16.83 16.37 3.37
CA GLY A 55 -15.86 16.84 2.38
C GLY A 55 -14.57 17.41 2.99
N ARG A 56 -14.27 17.12 4.26
CA ARG A 56 -13.04 17.54 4.92
C ARG A 56 -11.97 16.45 4.79
N LYS A 57 -10.76 16.86 4.41
CA LYS A 57 -9.62 15.95 4.22
C LYS A 57 -9.22 15.29 5.55
N TYR A 58 -9.11 13.96 5.59
CA TYR A 58 -8.63 13.24 6.79
C TYR A 58 -7.23 13.69 7.21
N SER A 59 -6.30 13.78 6.25
CA SER A 59 -4.93 14.28 6.38
C SER A 59 -3.99 13.58 7.39
N HIS A 60 -4.52 12.84 8.37
CA HIS A 60 -3.80 12.15 9.43
C HIS A 60 -4.45 10.79 9.72
N PHE A 61 -3.63 9.79 10.07
CA PHE A 61 -4.14 8.47 10.45
C PHE A 61 -5.06 8.53 11.67
N SER A 62 -4.77 9.35 12.67
CA SER A 62 -5.61 9.49 13.88
C SER A 62 -7.00 10.04 13.56
N THR A 63 -7.10 10.99 12.64
CA THR A 63 -8.39 11.55 12.22
C THR A 63 -9.21 10.52 11.45
N LEU A 64 -8.56 9.76 10.56
CA LEU A 64 -9.20 8.67 9.83
C LEU A 64 -9.65 7.55 10.77
N ASP A 65 -8.79 7.10 11.67
CA ASP A 65 -9.10 6.05 12.64
C ASP A 65 -10.24 6.45 13.59
N GLN A 66 -10.25 7.72 14.02
CA GLN A 66 -11.36 8.27 14.80
C GLN A 66 -12.68 8.23 14.03
N ALA A 67 -12.69 8.61 12.75
CA ALA A 67 -13.89 8.53 11.92
C ALA A 67 -14.36 7.07 11.76
N LEU A 68 -13.45 6.15 11.46
CA LEU A 68 -13.75 4.72 11.34
C LEU A 68 -14.31 4.12 12.64
N SER A 69 -13.85 4.60 13.79
CA SER A 69 -14.34 4.12 15.09
C SER A 69 -15.83 4.40 15.33
N GLN A 70 -16.39 5.44 14.69
CA GLN A 70 -17.83 5.75 14.75
C GLN A 70 -18.67 4.66 14.08
N ASP A 71 -18.09 3.95 13.12
CA ASP A 71 -18.70 2.81 12.43
C ASP A 71 -18.28 1.46 13.02
N GLY A 72 -17.64 1.44 14.20
CA GLY A 72 -17.13 0.23 14.83
C GLY A 72 -16.00 -0.43 14.03
N ARG A 73 -15.18 0.38 13.33
CA ARG A 73 -14.02 -0.07 12.54
C ARG A 73 -12.75 0.60 13.06
N ARG A 74 -11.59 0.05 12.67
CA ARG A 74 -10.27 0.63 12.91
C ARG A 74 -9.31 0.32 11.77
N LEU A 75 -8.18 1.04 11.72
CA LEU A 75 -7.07 0.75 10.82
C LEU A 75 -6.19 -0.38 11.37
N SER A 76 -6.03 -1.47 10.61
CA SER A 76 -4.99 -2.48 10.88
C SER A 76 -3.68 -2.16 10.16
N PHE A 77 -3.75 -1.31 9.13
CA PHE A 77 -2.62 -0.77 8.37
C PHE A 77 -3.06 0.53 7.67
N ALA A 78 -2.18 1.52 7.58
CA ALA A 78 -2.34 2.64 6.65
C ALA A 78 -1.01 3.28 6.23
N MET A 79 -1.02 3.93 5.07
CA MET A 79 0.12 4.61 4.47
C MET A 79 -0.36 5.79 3.62
N ASN A 80 0.43 6.86 3.48
CA ASN A 80 0.15 7.85 2.44
C ASN A 80 0.26 7.21 1.06
N ALA A 81 -0.69 7.50 0.17
CA ALA A 81 -0.76 6.89 -1.14
C ALA A 81 -0.22 7.83 -2.23
N GLY A 82 -0.98 8.04 -3.31
CA GLY A 82 -0.54 8.84 -4.46
C GLY A 82 -0.21 10.29 -4.13
N MET A 83 0.56 10.90 -5.04
CA MET A 83 1.00 12.29 -4.92
C MET A 83 -0.18 13.26 -4.90
N TYR A 84 -0.03 14.36 -4.15
CA TYR A 84 -1.07 15.36 -3.94
C TYR A 84 -0.53 16.79 -4.05
N HIS A 85 -1.42 17.75 -4.30
CA HIS A 85 -1.13 19.19 -4.32
C HIS A 85 -1.07 19.79 -2.90
N THR A 86 -0.64 21.04 -2.75
CA THR A 86 -0.52 21.68 -1.42
C THR A 86 -1.82 21.71 -0.61
N ASP A 87 -2.97 21.70 -1.29
CA ASP A 87 -4.32 21.61 -0.72
C ASP A 87 -4.77 20.17 -0.39
N ARG A 88 -3.89 19.18 -0.62
CA ARG A 88 -4.08 17.75 -0.38
C ARG A 88 -5.01 17.05 -1.36
N SER A 89 -5.37 17.70 -2.47
CA SER A 89 -6.04 17.05 -3.59
C SER A 89 -5.08 16.13 -4.37
N PRO A 90 -5.53 14.99 -4.91
CA PRO A 90 -4.69 14.10 -5.72
C PRO A 90 -4.15 14.81 -6.98
N VAL A 91 -2.88 14.53 -7.35
CA VAL A 91 -2.27 15.10 -8.58
C VAL A 91 -2.82 14.44 -9.85
N GLY A 92 -3.05 13.13 -9.79
CA GLY A 92 -3.50 12.32 -10.92
C GLY A 92 -4.72 11.47 -10.58
N LEU A 93 -4.92 10.39 -11.34
CA LEU A 93 -6.12 9.53 -11.20
C LEU A 93 -6.41 9.23 -9.74
N TYR A 94 -7.62 9.54 -9.31
CA TYR A 94 -8.13 9.14 -8.01
C TYR A 94 -9.56 8.65 -8.16
N VAL A 95 -9.77 7.39 -7.78
CA VAL A 95 -11.09 6.74 -7.75
C VAL A 95 -11.38 6.33 -6.31
N GLU A 96 -12.56 6.68 -5.81
CA GLU A 96 -13.03 6.30 -4.48
C GLU A 96 -14.45 5.75 -4.58
N ASN A 97 -14.67 4.52 -4.11
CA ASN A 97 -15.95 3.81 -4.20
C ASN A 97 -16.51 3.73 -5.65
N GLY A 98 -15.63 3.56 -6.63
CA GLY A 98 -15.98 3.48 -8.06
C GLY A 98 -16.23 4.84 -8.73
N GLU A 99 -16.15 5.95 -7.99
CA GLU A 99 -16.30 7.30 -8.55
C GLU A 99 -14.94 7.93 -8.85
N GLU A 100 -14.72 8.35 -10.09
CA GLU A 100 -13.53 9.14 -10.46
C GLU A 100 -13.66 10.57 -9.92
N ARG A 101 -12.75 10.93 -9.02
CA ARG A 101 -12.69 12.26 -8.39
C ARG A 101 -11.59 13.13 -9.00
N MET A 102 -10.58 12.52 -9.60
CA MET A 102 -9.50 13.19 -10.33
C MET A 102 -9.09 12.37 -11.55
N ARG A 103 -8.80 13.05 -12.66
CA ARG A 103 -8.45 12.44 -13.94
C ARG A 103 -7.03 11.86 -13.97
N ILE A 104 -6.83 10.86 -14.81
CA ILE A 104 -5.51 10.31 -15.12
C ILE A 104 -4.60 11.31 -15.85
N ILE A 105 -3.30 11.30 -15.52
CA ILE A 105 -2.27 12.15 -16.14
C ILE A 105 -1.19 11.29 -16.80
N THR A 106 -1.06 11.36 -18.12
CA THR A 106 -0.14 10.52 -18.92
C THR A 106 1.13 11.24 -19.38
N SER A 107 1.18 12.56 -19.18
CA SER A 107 2.27 13.42 -19.61
C SER A 107 3.46 13.33 -18.65
N ALA A 108 4.67 13.37 -19.22
CA ALA A 108 5.86 13.66 -18.43
C ALA A 108 5.78 15.07 -17.84
N GLY A 109 6.54 15.31 -16.77
CA GLY A 109 6.50 16.58 -16.05
C GLY A 109 7.62 16.69 -15.02
N PRO A 110 7.59 17.75 -14.20
CA PRO A 110 8.57 17.92 -13.13
C PRO A 110 8.37 16.92 -11.98
N GLY A 111 9.42 16.74 -11.19
CA GLY A 111 9.39 15.94 -9.96
C GLY A 111 9.18 14.44 -10.21
N ASN A 112 8.93 13.71 -9.12
CA ASN A 112 8.79 12.25 -9.16
C ASN A 112 7.56 11.80 -9.95
N PHE A 113 6.43 12.54 -9.86
CA PHE A 113 5.21 12.23 -10.59
C PHE A 113 5.40 12.20 -12.11
N GLY A 114 6.17 13.18 -12.63
CA GLY A 114 6.43 13.33 -14.05
C GLY A 114 7.61 12.49 -14.56
N LEU A 115 8.27 11.73 -13.69
CA LEU A 115 9.31 10.77 -14.05
C LEU A 115 8.66 9.52 -14.64
N VAL A 116 8.39 9.54 -15.94
CA VAL A 116 7.78 8.43 -16.66
C VAL A 116 8.77 7.27 -16.94
N PRO A 117 8.31 6.00 -16.95
CA PRO A 117 6.94 5.56 -16.67
C PRO A 117 6.47 5.77 -15.22
N ASN A 118 5.27 6.31 -15.07
CA ASN A 118 4.56 6.43 -13.79
C ASN A 118 3.37 5.44 -13.78
N GLY A 119 2.64 5.34 -12.67
CA GLY A 119 1.66 4.28 -12.53
C GLY A 119 0.55 4.60 -11.55
N LEU A 120 -0.34 3.65 -11.38
CA LEU A 120 -1.41 3.69 -10.40
C LEU A 120 -1.55 2.34 -9.70
N LEU A 121 -1.98 2.40 -8.44
CA LEU A 121 -2.55 1.24 -7.76
C LEU A 121 -4.05 1.23 -8.08
N CYS A 122 -4.55 0.16 -8.69
CA CYS A 122 -5.97 -0.12 -8.92
C CYS A 122 -6.40 -1.24 -7.99
N ILE A 123 -7.44 -1.01 -7.18
CA ILE A 123 -7.98 -1.97 -6.23
C ILE A 123 -9.40 -2.35 -6.69
N GLY A 124 -9.59 -3.62 -7.05
CA GLY A 124 -10.87 -4.20 -7.39
C GLY A 124 -11.53 -4.93 -6.20
N PRO A 125 -12.54 -5.78 -6.46
CA PRO A 125 -13.24 -6.53 -5.41
C PRO A 125 -12.40 -7.63 -4.73
N SER A 126 -11.50 -8.29 -5.47
CA SER A 126 -10.74 -9.45 -4.99
C SER A 126 -9.30 -9.51 -5.50
N ARG A 127 -8.82 -8.40 -6.07
CA ARG A 127 -7.46 -8.22 -6.56
C ARG A 127 -7.07 -6.76 -6.59
N ALA A 128 -5.78 -6.47 -6.47
CA ALA A 128 -5.21 -5.17 -6.69
C ALA A 128 -3.98 -5.26 -7.58
N ASP A 129 -3.82 -4.29 -8.47
CA ASP A 129 -2.73 -4.25 -9.44
C ASP A 129 -2.03 -2.90 -9.38
N VAL A 130 -0.70 -2.93 -9.37
CA VAL A 130 0.10 -1.80 -9.83
C VAL A 130 0.19 -1.86 -11.36
N ILE A 131 -0.26 -0.80 -12.02
CA ILE A 131 -0.35 -0.72 -13.49
C ILE A 131 0.39 0.52 -13.98
N GLU A 132 1.20 0.37 -15.01
CA GLU A 132 1.79 1.52 -15.72
C GLU A 132 0.67 2.37 -16.35
N THR A 133 0.83 3.68 -16.27
CA THR A 133 -0.24 4.64 -16.59
C THR A 133 -0.74 4.54 -18.03
N ARG A 134 0.16 4.40 -19.03
CA ARG A 134 -0.25 4.29 -20.44
C ARG A 134 -0.86 2.92 -20.73
N ALA A 135 -0.35 1.85 -20.13
CA ALA A 135 -0.93 0.52 -20.20
C ALA A 135 -2.37 0.51 -19.66
N PHE A 136 -2.64 1.22 -18.56
CA PHE A 136 -4.00 1.40 -18.04
C PHE A 136 -4.90 2.16 -19.01
N VAL A 137 -4.42 3.22 -19.66
CA VAL A 137 -5.22 3.96 -20.67
C VAL A 137 -5.56 3.07 -21.88
N THR A 138 -4.62 2.23 -22.32
CA THR A 138 -4.87 1.30 -23.44
C THR A 138 -5.82 0.17 -23.06
N LYS A 139 -5.73 -0.33 -21.81
CA LYS A 139 -6.58 -1.40 -21.30
C LYS A 139 -7.08 -1.05 -19.89
N PRO A 140 -8.12 -0.21 -19.78
CA PRO A 140 -8.65 0.20 -18.49
C PRO A 140 -9.13 -0.99 -17.68
N ARG A 141 -8.95 -0.89 -16.37
CA ARG A 141 -9.50 -1.84 -15.40
C ARG A 141 -10.57 -1.13 -14.59
N ASP A 142 -11.63 -1.85 -14.26
CA ASP A 142 -12.63 -1.36 -13.33
C ASP A 142 -12.04 -1.41 -11.90
N CYS A 143 -11.87 -0.23 -11.31
CA CYS A 143 -11.24 -0.05 -10.00
C CYS A 143 -12.28 0.49 -9.03
N ARG A 144 -12.53 -0.22 -7.92
CA ARG A 144 -13.29 0.32 -6.79
C ARG A 144 -12.54 1.49 -6.14
N PHE A 145 -11.22 1.37 -6.08
CA PHE A 145 -10.34 2.46 -5.70
C PHE A 145 -9.14 2.54 -6.64
N ALA A 146 -8.67 3.75 -6.92
CA ALA A 146 -7.43 3.94 -7.66
C ALA A 146 -6.68 5.17 -7.19
N THR A 147 -5.36 5.12 -7.18
CA THR A 147 -4.50 6.27 -6.88
C THR A 147 -3.26 6.27 -7.76
N GLN A 148 -3.07 7.35 -8.50
CA GLN A 148 -1.91 7.56 -9.36
C GLN A 148 -0.75 8.17 -8.59
N SER A 149 0.45 7.70 -8.90
CA SER A 149 1.70 8.23 -8.36
C SER A 149 2.83 8.03 -9.36
N GLY A 150 4.06 8.33 -8.97
CA GLY A 150 5.21 8.01 -9.78
C GLY A 150 6.53 8.38 -9.10
N PRO A 151 7.64 7.77 -9.54
CA PRO A 151 7.74 6.86 -10.70
C PRO A 151 7.25 5.43 -10.42
N MET A 152 7.06 4.62 -11.48
CA MET A 152 7.10 3.17 -11.32
C MET A 152 8.47 2.76 -10.76
N LEU A 153 8.51 1.81 -9.83
CA LEU A 153 9.74 1.25 -9.28
C LEU A 153 10.19 0.03 -10.10
N VAL A 154 9.24 -0.86 -10.39
CA VAL A 154 9.42 -2.06 -11.20
C VAL A 154 8.34 -2.08 -12.28
N ILE A 155 8.72 -2.37 -13.52
CA ILE A 155 7.84 -2.54 -14.67
C ILE A 155 8.15 -3.90 -15.28
N GLU A 156 7.19 -4.82 -15.25
CA GLU A 156 7.33 -6.18 -15.83
C GLU A 156 8.63 -6.89 -15.37
N GLY A 157 8.95 -6.77 -14.08
CA GLY A 157 10.15 -7.36 -13.46
C GLY A 157 11.46 -6.59 -13.70
N ALA A 158 11.45 -5.51 -14.49
CA ALA A 158 12.62 -4.64 -14.69
C ALA A 158 12.55 -3.39 -13.80
N LEU A 159 13.69 -2.91 -13.31
CA LEU A 159 13.74 -1.60 -12.65
C LEU A 159 13.44 -0.49 -13.64
N HIS A 160 12.88 0.61 -13.12
CA HIS A 160 12.69 1.82 -13.92
C HIS A 160 14.01 2.27 -14.58
N PRO A 161 14.04 2.50 -15.90
CA PRO A 161 15.28 2.67 -16.67
C PRO A 161 16.08 3.93 -16.33
N ARG A 162 15.44 4.90 -15.67
CA ARG A 162 16.08 6.16 -15.22
C ARG A 162 16.72 6.08 -13.83
N PHE A 163 16.63 4.94 -13.13
CA PHE A 163 17.23 4.82 -11.81
C PHE A 163 18.74 4.61 -11.90
N LEU A 164 19.49 5.52 -11.28
CA LEU A 164 20.94 5.45 -11.21
C LEU A 164 21.36 4.65 -9.96
N PRO A 165 22.21 3.62 -10.09
CA PRO A 165 22.75 2.90 -8.94
C PRO A 165 23.41 3.82 -7.91
N ASP A 166 24.21 4.79 -8.38
CA ASP A 166 24.98 5.72 -7.55
C ASP A 166 24.27 7.08 -7.38
N SER A 167 22.94 7.09 -7.34
CA SER A 167 22.18 8.34 -7.15
C SER A 167 22.49 9.01 -5.81
N ALA A 168 22.72 10.32 -5.83
CA ALA A 168 22.81 11.14 -4.61
C ALA A 168 21.44 11.40 -3.96
N SER A 169 20.32 11.11 -4.66
CA SER A 169 18.96 11.32 -4.15
C SER A 169 18.57 10.22 -3.16
N ARG A 170 18.80 10.49 -1.87
CA ARG A 170 18.46 9.57 -0.77
C ARG A 170 17.38 10.16 0.13
N TYR A 171 16.29 9.43 0.29
CA TYR A 171 15.15 9.82 1.12
C TYR A 171 14.55 8.59 1.80
N ILE A 172 13.75 8.83 2.85
CA ILE A 172 12.77 7.83 3.27
C ILE A 172 11.76 7.69 2.13
N ARG A 173 11.48 6.45 1.72
CA ARG A 173 10.62 6.15 0.58
C ARG A 173 9.57 5.14 0.99
N ASN A 174 8.34 5.35 0.53
CA ASN A 174 7.29 4.36 0.59
C ASN A 174 6.76 4.01 -0.80
N GLY A 175 6.16 2.84 -0.92
CA GLY A 175 5.67 2.33 -2.19
C GLY A 175 4.86 1.06 -2.03
N VAL A 176 4.31 0.60 -3.15
CA VAL A 176 3.47 -0.58 -3.23
C VAL A 176 3.91 -1.47 -4.38
N GLY A 177 3.89 -2.78 -4.20
CA GLY A 177 4.05 -3.76 -5.26
C GLY A 177 2.98 -4.84 -5.16
N THR A 178 2.60 -5.44 -6.28
CA THR A 178 1.52 -6.44 -6.33
C THR A 178 2.03 -7.73 -6.96
N SER A 179 1.52 -8.88 -6.48
CA SER A 179 1.73 -10.17 -7.15
C SER A 179 1.09 -10.18 -8.54
N ASP A 180 1.53 -11.11 -9.40
CA ASP A 180 1.04 -11.24 -10.78
C ASP A 180 -0.47 -11.55 -10.85
N ASP A 181 -0.97 -12.36 -9.92
CA ASP A 181 -2.40 -12.67 -9.82
C ASP A 181 -3.22 -11.55 -9.12
N GLY A 182 -2.54 -10.56 -8.56
CA GLY A 182 -3.11 -9.42 -7.85
C GLY A 182 -3.69 -9.76 -6.48
N ARG A 183 -3.43 -10.96 -5.93
CA ARG A 183 -3.95 -11.38 -4.61
C ARG A 183 -3.14 -10.85 -3.44
N THR A 184 -1.85 -10.58 -3.66
CA THR A 184 -0.94 -10.11 -2.63
C THR A 184 -0.46 -8.70 -2.96
N VAL A 185 -0.58 -7.80 -1.98
CA VAL A 185 -0.10 -6.42 -2.08
C VAL A 185 0.94 -6.18 -0.99
N HIS A 186 2.12 -5.75 -1.39
CA HIS A 186 3.20 -5.39 -0.48
C HIS A 186 3.31 -3.87 -0.39
N PHE A 187 3.00 -3.33 0.78
CA PHE A 187 3.24 -1.93 1.11
C PHE A 187 4.52 -1.82 1.92
N VAL A 188 5.46 -0.99 1.46
CA VAL A 188 6.78 -0.87 2.08
C VAL A 188 7.10 0.58 2.38
N ILE A 189 7.76 0.82 3.51
CA ILE A 189 8.48 2.05 3.82
C ILE A 189 9.93 1.73 4.22
N SER A 190 10.90 2.53 3.76
CA SER A 190 12.28 2.42 4.21
C SER A 190 12.46 3.04 5.61
N ASN A 191 13.28 2.42 6.45
CA ASN A 191 13.59 2.94 7.79
C ASN A 191 14.83 3.84 7.79
N ASN A 192 15.59 3.84 6.69
CA ASN A 192 16.71 4.74 6.43
C ASN A 192 16.63 5.33 5.01
N PRO A 193 17.35 6.44 4.74
CA PRO A 193 17.36 7.04 3.41
C PRO A 193 17.97 6.13 2.33
N VAL A 194 17.20 5.89 1.27
CA VAL A 194 17.58 5.02 0.14
C VAL A 194 17.44 5.74 -1.19
N THR A 195 18.16 5.29 -2.20
CA THR A 195 17.95 5.70 -3.59
C THR A 195 16.71 5.00 -4.17
N PHE A 196 16.21 5.50 -5.31
CA PHE A 196 15.18 4.78 -6.06
C PHE A 196 15.66 3.41 -6.56
N HIS A 197 16.95 3.29 -6.90
CA HIS A 197 17.53 2.04 -7.34
C HIS A 197 17.53 0.99 -6.21
N GLU A 198 18.00 1.36 -5.02
CA GLU A 198 17.98 0.50 -3.83
C GLU A 198 16.55 0.11 -3.44
N PHE A 199 15.62 1.08 -3.44
CA PHE A 199 14.23 0.80 -3.10
C PHE A 199 13.53 -0.09 -4.13
N GLY A 200 13.76 0.13 -5.42
CA GLY A 200 13.23 -0.72 -6.49
C GLY A 200 13.78 -2.14 -6.44
N ARG A 201 15.06 -2.34 -6.09
CA ARG A 201 15.66 -3.67 -5.93
C ARG A 201 14.97 -4.49 -4.85
N LEU A 202 14.51 -3.87 -3.76
CA LEU A 202 13.72 -4.59 -2.77
C LEU A 202 12.47 -5.24 -3.41
N PHE A 203 11.70 -4.47 -4.18
CA PHE A 203 10.50 -4.98 -4.85
C PHE A 203 10.84 -6.05 -5.90
N ARG A 204 11.88 -5.82 -6.71
CA ARG A 204 12.26 -6.72 -7.80
C ARG A 204 12.92 -8.01 -7.30
N ASP A 205 13.89 -7.89 -6.40
CA ASP A 205 14.82 -8.96 -6.06
C ASP A 205 14.38 -9.73 -4.81
N ALA A 206 13.85 -9.04 -3.79
CA ALA A 206 13.43 -9.68 -2.53
C ALA A 206 11.94 -10.03 -2.49
N LEU A 207 11.06 -9.12 -2.96
CA LEU A 207 9.61 -9.35 -2.99
C LEU A 207 9.11 -9.93 -4.31
N GLN A 208 9.95 -9.90 -5.34
CA GLN A 208 9.68 -10.47 -6.67
C GLN A 208 8.35 -10.00 -7.29
N THR A 209 7.96 -8.76 -7.03
CA THR A 209 6.73 -8.19 -7.60
C THR A 209 6.97 -7.81 -9.07
N PRO A 210 6.12 -8.25 -10.03
CA PRO A 210 6.26 -7.85 -11.43
C PRO A 210 6.11 -6.35 -11.64
N ASN A 211 5.28 -5.69 -10.84
CA ASN A 211 5.10 -4.24 -10.90
C ASN A 211 5.11 -3.64 -9.49
N ALA A 212 5.76 -2.49 -9.36
CA ALA A 212 5.79 -1.72 -8.13
C ALA A 212 5.80 -0.22 -8.43
N LEU A 213 5.23 0.57 -7.52
CA LEU A 213 4.96 1.99 -7.67
C LEU A 213 5.47 2.74 -6.43
N TYR A 214 6.17 3.84 -6.68
CA TYR A 214 6.55 4.78 -5.64
C TYR A 214 5.36 5.66 -5.27
N PHE A 215 5.13 5.85 -3.97
CA PHE A 215 4.16 6.80 -3.43
C PHE A 215 4.78 8.17 -3.17
N ASP A 216 4.05 9.08 -2.54
CA ASP A 216 4.47 10.48 -2.42
C ASP A 216 5.88 10.64 -1.79
N GLY A 217 6.65 11.58 -2.36
CA GLY A 217 8.02 11.88 -1.94
C GLY A 217 8.20 13.11 -1.08
N ASN A 218 7.14 13.87 -0.82
CA ASN A 218 7.20 14.93 0.19
C ASN A 218 7.08 14.37 1.61
N ILE A 219 6.38 13.25 1.78
CA ILE A 219 6.12 12.60 3.06
C ILE A 219 6.04 11.09 2.82
N SER A 220 6.67 10.30 3.68
CA SER A 220 6.45 8.86 3.78
C SER A 220 6.11 8.52 5.23
N ARG A 221 4.93 7.96 5.47
CA ARG A 221 4.40 7.65 6.81
C ARG A 221 3.69 6.31 6.78
N LEU A 222 3.86 5.54 7.86
CA LEU A 222 3.23 4.26 8.10
C LEU A 222 2.45 4.25 9.41
N HIS A 223 1.25 3.68 9.36
CA HIS A 223 0.49 3.21 10.51
C HIS A 223 0.46 1.68 10.45
N ALA A 224 1.11 1.02 11.41
CA ALA A 224 1.20 -0.42 11.52
C ALA A 224 1.18 -0.80 13.02
N PRO A 225 -0.02 -0.97 13.62
CA PRO A 225 -0.17 -1.33 15.03
C PRO A 225 0.58 -2.61 15.44
N GLN A 226 0.71 -3.60 14.54
CA GLN A 226 1.48 -4.82 14.78
C GLN A 226 2.98 -4.56 15.05
N LEU A 227 3.51 -3.49 14.48
CA LEU A 227 4.88 -3.03 14.71
C LEU A 227 4.97 -2.02 15.86
N GLY A 228 3.85 -1.71 16.54
CA GLY A 228 3.77 -0.62 17.50
C GLY A 228 4.07 0.75 16.88
N ARG A 229 3.86 0.90 15.56
CA ARG A 229 4.30 2.07 14.78
C ARG A 229 3.13 2.88 14.25
N SER A 230 3.19 4.19 14.47
CA SER A 230 2.30 5.15 13.82
C SER A 230 3.06 6.45 13.63
N ASP A 231 3.50 6.72 12.39
CA ASP A 231 4.41 7.82 12.11
C ASP A 231 3.69 9.17 12.23
N PRO A 232 4.19 10.11 13.07
CA PRO A 232 3.71 11.47 13.08
C PRO A 232 4.18 12.21 11.82
N GLY A 233 3.63 13.40 11.56
CA GLY A 233 4.15 14.25 10.48
C GLY A 233 3.12 15.20 9.90
N PHE A 234 3.49 15.82 8.78
CA PHE A 234 2.66 16.77 8.07
C PHE A 234 1.38 16.14 7.52
N ARG A 235 0.39 17.00 7.24
CA ARG A 235 -0.87 16.65 6.59
C ARG A 235 -0.63 15.95 5.24
N MET A 236 -1.30 14.83 5.04
CA MET A 236 -1.23 14.01 3.82
C MET A 236 -2.44 14.26 2.92
N GLY A 237 -2.34 13.87 1.66
CA GLY A 237 -3.49 13.73 0.75
C GLY A 237 -4.10 12.34 0.85
N PRO A 238 -4.22 11.60 -0.26
CA PRO A 238 -4.71 10.23 -0.26
C PRO A 238 -4.02 9.32 0.77
N ILE A 239 -4.82 8.53 1.47
CA ILE A 239 -4.37 7.48 2.39
C ILE A 239 -4.87 6.14 1.84
N VAL A 240 -3.99 5.15 1.81
CA VAL A 240 -4.35 3.74 1.58
C VAL A 240 -4.31 3.01 2.91
N GLY A 241 -5.26 2.11 3.16
CA GLY A 241 -5.27 1.35 4.40
C GLY A 241 -6.19 0.14 4.37
N VAL A 242 -5.96 -0.77 5.32
CA VAL A 242 -6.84 -1.91 5.59
C VAL A 242 -7.68 -1.58 6.82
N THR A 243 -8.98 -1.82 6.72
CA THR A 243 -9.92 -1.62 7.81
C THR A 243 -10.43 -2.95 8.33
N GLU A 244 -10.61 -3.04 9.64
CA GLU A 244 -11.17 -4.21 10.31
C GLU A 244 -12.21 -3.78 11.36
N PRO A 245 -13.11 -4.68 11.80
CA PRO A 245 -13.96 -4.42 12.96
C PRO A 245 -13.13 -4.01 14.19
N ALA A 246 -13.58 -2.97 14.89
CA ALA A 246 -13.09 -2.67 16.23
C ALA A 246 -13.61 -3.77 17.16
N GLY A 247 -12.68 -4.54 17.75
CA GLY A 247 -13.00 -5.62 18.68
C GLY A 247 -13.54 -5.16 20.01
#